data_AF-I2CQA4-F1
#
_entry.id   AF-I2CQA4-F1
#
_cell.length_a   1.000
_cell.length_b   1.000
_cell.length_c   1.000
_cell.angle_alpha   90.00
_cell.angle_beta   90.00
_cell.angle_gamma   90.00
#
_symmetry.space_group_name_H-M   'P 1'
#
loop_
_entity.id
_entity.type
_entity.pdbx_description
1 polymer ?
#
loop_
_entity_poly.entity_id
_entity_poly.type
_entity_poly.pdbx_seq_one_letter_code
_entity_poly.pdbx_strand_id
1 'polypeptide(L)'
;MRFKKGPFYVQAESRASIAPVVIQGTFELWPPKYFFTCPGQVCMKYLPPIDPDSLPAKLGKNKEELSRFVRRQMFDAIEDLTVEASSGGKGRNPS
;
A
#
# COMPACT_ATOMS: atom_id res chain seq x y z
N MET A 1 6.68 4.39 9.90
CA MET A 1 6.63 5.63 9.08
C MET A 1 5.25 6.28 9.15
N ARG A 2 5.15 7.61 8.96
CA ARG A 2 3.87 8.35 8.92
C ARG A 2 3.60 8.85 7.50
N PHE A 3 2.36 8.74 7.03
CA PHE A 3 1.97 9.34 5.75
C PHE A 3 1.99 10.87 5.82
N LYS A 4 2.27 11.50 4.69
CA LYS A 4 2.06 12.94 4.52
C LYS A 4 0.55 13.24 4.60
N LYS A 5 0.22 14.45 5.03
CA LYS A 5 -1.17 14.87 5.26
C LYS A 5 -1.97 15.04 3.95
N GLY A 6 -1.30 15.43 2.85
CA GLY A 6 -1.91 15.86 1.59
C GLY A 6 -3.06 14.97 1.07
N PRO A 7 -2.86 13.66 0.88
CA PRO A 7 -3.91 12.78 0.35
C PRO A 7 -5.22 12.81 1.15
N PHE A 8 -5.12 12.90 2.48
CA PHE A 8 -6.29 12.94 3.37
C PHE A 8 -6.96 14.33 3.41
N TYR A 9 -6.23 15.39 3.04
CA TYR A 9 -6.83 16.71 2.86
C TYR A 9 -7.60 16.80 1.55
N VAL A 10 -6.97 16.36 0.45
CA VAL A 10 -7.60 16.30 -0.87
C VAL A 10 -8.87 15.46 -0.82
N GLN A 11 -8.85 14.30 -0.16
CA GLN A 11 -10.04 13.47 -0.01
C GLN A 11 -11.17 14.19 0.75
N ALA A 12 -10.86 14.87 1.87
CA ALA A 12 -11.87 15.58 2.65
C ALA A 12 -12.54 16.74 1.88
N GLU A 13 -11.81 17.39 0.98
CA GLU A 13 -12.31 18.50 0.16
C GLU A 13 -13.06 18.01 -1.09
N SER A 14 -12.53 16.98 -1.75
CA SER A 14 -13.09 16.45 -3.01
C SER A 14 -14.16 15.38 -2.82
N ARG A 15 -14.22 14.76 -1.64
CA ARG A 15 -14.97 13.52 -1.38
C ARG A 15 -14.62 12.36 -2.33
N ALA A 16 -13.44 12.38 -2.94
CA ALA A 16 -12.98 11.26 -3.76
C ALA A 16 -12.60 10.05 -2.89
N SER A 17 -12.69 8.84 -3.44
CA SER A 17 -12.23 7.63 -2.74
C SER A 17 -10.70 7.56 -2.67
N ILE A 18 -10.16 6.99 -1.57
CA ILE A 18 -8.73 6.67 -1.46
C ILE A 18 -8.54 5.21 -1.89
N ALA A 19 -7.68 4.95 -2.88
CA ALA A 19 -7.31 3.60 -3.29
C ALA A 19 -5.94 3.23 -2.68
N PRO A 20 -5.86 2.40 -1.63
CA PRO A 20 -4.59 2.00 -1.05
C PRO A 20 -3.90 0.95 -1.93
N VAL A 21 -2.60 1.11 -2.15
CA VAL A 21 -1.78 0.17 -2.92
C VAL A 21 -0.48 -0.09 -2.17
N VAL A 22 -0.12 -1.36 -2.04
CA VAL A 22 1.15 -1.78 -1.43
C VAL A 22 2.04 -2.40 -2.49
N ILE A 23 3.32 -2.05 -2.44
CA ILE A 23 4.34 -2.48 -3.41
C ILE A 23 5.54 -2.99 -2.62
N GLN A 24 6.04 -4.18 -2.98
CA GLN A 24 7.20 -4.83 -2.37
C GLN A 24 8.18 -5.29 -3.45
N GLY A 25 9.48 -5.29 -3.15
CA GLY A 25 10.54 -5.68 -4.08
C GLY A 25 11.21 -4.51 -4.80
N THR A 26 10.56 -3.34 -4.87
CA THR A 26 11.12 -2.18 -5.61
C THR A 26 12.34 -1.59 -4.95
N PHE A 27 12.44 -1.64 -3.62
CA PHE A 27 13.60 -1.10 -2.91
C PHE A 27 14.84 -1.97 -3.14
N GLU A 28 14.65 -3.28 -3.22
CA GLU A 28 15.69 -4.27 -3.48
C GLU A 28 16.20 -4.19 -4.92
N LEU A 29 15.28 -3.96 -5.87
CA LEU A 29 15.59 -3.78 -7.29
C LEU A 29 16.35 -2.48 -7.57
N TRP A 30 15.92 -1.38 -6.93
CA TRP A 30 16.52 -0.07 -7.15
C TRP A 30 16.36 0.86 -5.94
N PRO A 31 17.28 0.80 -4.96
CA PRO A 31 17.22 1.67 -3.80
C PRO A 31 17.61 3.10 -4.17
N PRO A 32 17.14 4.11 -3.42
CA PRO A 32 17.58 5.50 -3.61
C PRO A 32 19.10 5.63 -3.53
N LYS A 33 19.68 6.50 -4.37
CA LYS A 33 21.13 6.77 -4.49
C LYS A 33 21.96 5.69 -5.21
N TYR A 34 21.32 4.68 -5.80
CA TYR A 34 22.00 3.71 -6.65
C TYR A 34 21.82 4.06 -8.13
N PHE A 35 22.90 3.89 -8.91
CA PHE A 35 22.90 4.21 -10.35
C PHE A 35 22.39 3.08 -11.24
N PHE A 36 22.43 1.84 -10.77
CA PHE A 36 22.06 0.66 -11.54
C PHE A 36 20.96 -0.13 -10.84
N THR A 37 20.11 -0.77 -11.63
CA THR A 37 19.01 -1.64 -11.18
C THR A 37 19.44 -3.10 -11.19
N CYS A 38 18.92 -3.89 -10.26
CA CYS A 38 19.02 -5.35 -10.28
C CYS A 38 17.73 -5.96 -10.87
N PRO A 39 17.79 -7.11 -11.56
CA PRO A 39 16.60 -7.88 -11.92
C PRO A 39 16.00 -8.57 -10.69
N GLY A 40 14.70 -8.85 -10.72
CA GLY A 40 13.97 -9.49 -9.63
C GLY A 40 12.46 -9.33 -9.78
N GLN A 41 11.72 -9.65 -8.73
CA GLN A 41 10.25 -9.63 -8.73
C GLN A 41 9.70 -8.46 -7.93
N VAL A 42 8.66 -7.82 -8.47
CA VAL A 42 7.83 -6.85 -7.73
C VAL A 42 6.48 -7.51 -7.46
N CYS A 43 6.04 -7.43 -6.20
CA CYS A 43 4.70 -7.82 -5.81
C CYS A 43 3.88 -6.57 -5.50
N MET A 44 2.65 -6.53 -6.00
CA MET A 44 1.75 -5.40 -5.77
C MET A 44 0.36 -5.90 -5.43
N LYS A 45 -0.27 -5.27 -4.45
CA LYS A 45 -1.66 -5.56 -4.04
C LYS A 45 -2.45 -4.26 -4.01
N TYR A 46 -3.52 -4.24 -4.79
CA TYR A 46 -4.55 -3.21 -4.73
C TYR A 46 -5.52 -3.58 -3.61
N LEU A 47 -5.76 -2.66 -2.70
CA LEU A 47 -6.75 -2.83 -1.64
C LEU A 47 -8.10 -2.23 -2.08
N PRO A 48 -9.23 -2.67 -1.47
CA PRO A 48 -10.51 -2.05 -1.71
C PRO A 48 -10.47 -0.52 -1.53
N PRO A 49 -11.05 0.25 -2.47
CA PRO A 49 -11.16 1.70 -2.31
C PRO A 49 -11.94 2.07 -1.05
N ILE A 50 -11.48 3.11 -0.38
CA ILE A 50 -12.11 3.66 0.82
C ILE A 50 -12.94 4.86 0.39
N ASP A 51 -14.24 4.63 0.25
CA ASP A 51 -15.24 5.65 -0.04
C ASP A 51 -15.51 6.47 1.23
N PRO A 52 -15.39 7.82 1.20
CA PRO A 52 -15.71 8.65 2.34
C PRO A 52 -17.13 8.49 2.89
N ASP A 53 -18.09 8.10 2.05
CA ASP A 53 -19.50 7.93 2.44
C ASP A 53 -19.75 6.58 3.14
N SER A 54 -18.86 5.61 2.94
CA SER A 54 -18.91 4.30 3.60
C SER A 54 -18.28 4.30 5.00
N LEU A 55 -17.58 5.38 5.37
CA LEU A 55 -16.84 5.46 6.63
C LEU A 55 -17.74 5.83 7.82
N PRO A 56 -17.49 5.28 9.02
CA PRO A 56 -18.10 5.77 10.24
C PRO A 56 -17.86 7.27 10.41
N ALA A 57 -18.88 8.02 10.83
CA ALA A 57 -18.84 9.49 10.88
C ALA A 57 -17.66 10.08 11.67
N LYS A 58 -17.15 9.37 12.68
CA LYS A 58 -15.97 9.79 13.46
C LYS A 58 -14.68 9.68 12.65
N LEU A 59 -14.52 8.57 11.91
CA LEU A 59 -13.34 8.27 11.11
C LEU A 59 -13.27 9.15 9.85
N GLY A 60 -14.41 9.39 9.19
CA GLY A 60 -14.50 10.24 7.99
C GLY A 60 -14.22 11.73 8.25
N LYS A 61 -14.40 12.21 9.49
CA LYS A 61 -14.15 13.62 9.85
C LYS A 61 -12.73 13.88 10.37
N ASN A 62 -12.03 12.85 10.83
CA ASN A 62 -10.70 12.98 11.42
C ASN A 62 -9.61 12.43 10.47
N LYS A 63 -8.88 13.35 9.83
CA LYS A 63 -7.85 13.04 8.81
C LYS A 63 -6.72 12.19 9.38
N GLU A 64 -6.33 12.41 10.62
CA GLU A 64 -5.30 11.63 11.31
C GLU A 64 -5.77 10.21 11.62
N GLU A 65 -7.05 10.03 11.99
CA GLU A 65 -7.63 8.70 12.19
C GLU A 65 -7.74 7.95 10.88
N LEU A 66 -8.23 8.60 9.81
CA LEU A 66 -8.26 8.00 8.48
C LEU A 66 -6.86 7.59 8.03
N SER A 67 -5.87 8.47 8.20
CA SER A 67 -4.46 8.15 7.87
C SER A 67 -3.93 6.94 8.65
N ARG A 68 -4.34 6.77 9.90
CA ARG A 68 -3.96 5.61 10.72
C ARG A 68 -4.68 4.35 10.24
N PHE A 69 -5.95 4.45 9.89
CA PHE A 69 -6.77 3.36 9.36
C PHE A 69 -6.23 2.83 8.03
N VAL A 70 -6.00 3.71 7.05
CA VAL A 70 -5.40 3.34 5.75
C VAL A 70 -4.04 2.69 5.95
N ARG A 71 -3.22 3.26 6.84
CA ARG A 71 -1.89 2.72 7.14
C ARG A 71 -1.97 1.32 7.72
N ARG A 72 -2.90 1.05 8.64
CA ARG A 72 -3.08 -0.28 9.22
C ARG A 72 -3.40 -1.30 8.14
N GLN A 73 -4.41 -1.04 7.30
CA GLN A 73 -4.76 -1.95 6.21
C GLN A 73 -3.59 -2.23 5.26
N MET A 74 -2.82 -1.20 4.92
CA MET A 74 -1.64 -1.36 4.07
C MET A 74 -0.53 -2.19 4.75
N PHE A 75 -0.34 -2.07 6.06
CA PHE A 75 0.61 -2.93 6.77
C PHE A 75 0.18 -4.39 6.74
N ASP A 76 -1.08 -4.65 7.08
CA ASP A 76 -1.63 -6.01 7.09
C ASP A 76 -1.50 -6.64 5.69
N ALA A 77 -1.75 -5.87 4.62
CA ALA A 77 -1.58 -6.34 3.25
C ALA A 77 -0.12 -6.61 2.83
N ILE A 78 0.87 -5.90 3.41
CA ILE A 78 2.30 -6.19 3.17
C ILE A 78 2.72 -7.48 3.89
N GLU A 79 2.20 -7.71 5.09
CA GLU A 79 2.44 -8.96 5.84
C GLU A 79 1.89 -10.17 5.06
N ASP A 80 0.66 -10.08 4.55
CA ASP A 80 0.07 -11.10 3.67
C ASP A 80 0.97 -11.37 2.44
N LEU A 81 1.41 -10.32 1.74
CA LEU A 81 2.26 -10.47 0.56
C LEU A 81 3.59 -11.16 0.86
N THR A 82 4.16 -10.90 2.04
CA THR A 82 5.41 -11.53 2.47
C THR A 82 5.21 -13.03 2.73
N VAL A 83 4.08 -13.42 3.29
CA VAL A 83 3.71 -14.83 3.49
C VAL A 83 3.52 -15.54 2.14
N GLU A 84 2.77 -14.95 1.21
CA GLU A 84 2.54 -15.52 -0.13
C GLU A 84 3.84 -15.66 -0.95
N ALA A 85 4.76 -14.70 -0.83
CA ALA A 85 6.06 -14.79 -1.49
C ALA A 85 6.91 -15.95 -0.92
N SER A 86 6.79 -16.23 0.37
CA SER A 86 7.53 -17.34 1.03
C SER A 86 6.96 -18.73 0.69
N SER A 87 5.66 -18.83 0.41
CA SER A 87 4.99 -20.08 0.05
C SER A 87 5.07 -20.39 -1.46
N GLY A 88 5.24 -19.37 -2.32
CA GLY A 88 5.30 -19.49 -3.77
C GLY A 88 6.62 -20.00 -4.38
N GLY A 89 7.64 -20.30 -3.58
CA GLY A 89 9.00 -20.69 -4.02
C GLY A 89 9.14 -22.04 -4.77
N LYS A 90 8.05 -22.63 -5.26
CA LYS A 90 8.07 -23.89 -6.05
C LYS A 90 7.42 -23.73 -7.43
N GLY A 91 7.82 -22.69 -8.17
CA GLY A 91 7.50 -22.50 -9.59
C GLY A 91 8.65 -22.98 -10.47
N ARG A 92 8.44 -24.09 -11.19
CA ARG A 92 9.38 -24.72 -12.14
C ARG A 92 9.85 -23.74 -13.22
N ASN A 93 11.16 -23.69 -13.47
CA ASN A 93 11.68 -23.28 -14.78
C ASN A 93 11.47 -24.44 -15.77
N PRO A 94 10.73 -24.27 -16.89
CA PRO A 94 10.92 -25.15 -18.03
C PRO A 94 12.27 -24.82 -18.67
N SER A 95 13.03 -25.89 -18.95
CA SER A 95 14.31 -25.89 -19.66
C SER A 95 14.18 -25.46 -21.11
#